data_AF-X1PC17-F1
#
_entry.id   AF-X1PC17-F1
#
_cell.length_a   1.000
_cell.length_b   1.000
_cell.length_c   1.000
_cell.angle_alpha   90.00
_cell.angle_beta   90.00
_cell.angle_gamma   90.00
#
_symmetry.space_group_name_H-M   'P 1'
#
loop_
_entity.id
_entity.type
_entity.pdbx_description
1 polymer ?
#
loop_
_entity_poly.entity_id
_entity_poly.type
_entity_poly.pdbx_seq_one_letter_code
_entity_poly.pdbx_strand_id
1 'polypeptide(L)' 'MVSYRDIAKLAGVSRTTVSHAINKTRYVAPGTLKKVEEAIEESKFQKIYQ' A
#
# COMPACT_ATOMS: atom_id res chain seq x y z
N MET A 1 12.14 -4.94 7.17
CA MET A 1 11.35 -5.13 5.93
C MET A 1 10.10 -4.24 5.98
N VAL A 2 9.64 -3.62 4.88
CA VAL A 2 8.30 -2.96 4.89
C VAL A 2 7.27 -4.07 4.77
N SER A 3 6.33 -4.18 5.71
CA SER A 3 5.29 -5.20 5.62
C SER A 3 4.11 -4.66 4.84
N TYR A 4 3.46 -5.52 4.05
CA TYR A 4 2.16 -5.21 3.47
C TYR A 4 1.10 -4.85 4.53
N ARG A 5 1.30 -5.25 5.79
CA ARG A 5 0.44 -4.83 6.91
C ARG A 5 0.56 -3.34 7.21
N ASP A 6 1.76 -2.78 7.10
CA ASP A 6 2.01 -1.37 7.42
C ASP A 6 1.45 -0.48 6.31
N ILE A 7 1.70 -0.84 5.05
CA ILE A 7 1.11 -0.20 3.87
C ILE A 7 -0.42 -0.27 3.94
N ALA A 8 -0.98 -1.42 4.34
CA ALA A 8 -2.42 -1.60 4.48
C ALA A 8 -3.03 -0.67 5.54
N LYS A 9 -2.34 -0.49 6.69
CA LYS A 9 -2.77 0.45 7.73
C LYS A 9 -2.75 1.90 7.25
N LEU A 10 -1.68 2.32 6.57
CA LEU A 10 -1.55 3.67 6.02
C LEU A 10 -2.62 3.97 4.96
N ALA A 11 -2.85 3.03 4.04
CA ALA A 11 -3.85 3.18 2.99
C ALA A 11 -5.30 2.94 3.45
N GLY A 12 -5.52 2.48 4.70
CA GLY A 12 -6.84 2.17 5.23
C GLY A 12 -7.52 0.98 4.55
N VAL A 13 -6.74 -0.02 4.12
CA VAL A 13 -7.23 -1.22 3.42
C VAL A 13 -6.74 -2.50 4.08
N SER A 14 -7.16 -3.66 3.59
CA SER A 14 -6.60 -4.94 4.03
C SER A 14 -5.28 -5.26 3.33
N ARG A 15 -4.45 -6.09 3.98
CA ARG A 15 -3.24 -6.68 3.35
C ARG A 15 -3.55 -7.36 2.02
N THR A 16 -4.69 -8.06 1.94
CA THR A 16 -5.12 -8.72 0.69
C THR A 16 -5.37 -7.69 -0.40
N THR A 17 -6.01 -6.56 -0.09
CA THR A 17 -6.20 -5.46 -1.05
C THR A 17 -4.88 -4.87 -1.53
N VAL A 18 -3.89 -4.69 -0.66
CA VAL A 18 -2.54 -4.27 -1.07
C VAL A 18 -1.90 -5.30 -2.00
N SER A 19 -1.97 -6.59 -1.66
CA SER A 19 -1.42 -7.65 -2.51
C SER A 19 -2.09 -7.69 -3.89
N HIS A 20 -3.41 -7.52 -3.93
CA HIS A 20 -4.18 -7.49 -5.17
C HIS A 20 -3.91 -6.23 -6.01
N ALA A 21 -3.71 -5.08 -5.37
CA ALA A 21 -3.35 -3.82 -6.02
C ALA A 21 -1.95 -3.90 -6.65
N ILE A 22 -0.97 -4.41 -5.90
CA ILE A 22 0.42 -4.57 -6.38
C ILE A 22 0.51 -5.65 -7.47
N ASN A 23 -0.09 -6.82 -7.22
CA ASN A 23 -0.03 -7.95 -8.15
C ASN A 23 -1.05 -7.84 -9.29
N LYS A 24 -1.89 -6.79 -9.30
CA LYS A 24 -2.94 -6.54 -10.31
C LYS A 24 -3.82 -7.76 -10.60
N THR A 25 -4.08 -8.58 -9.59
CA THR A 25 -4.83 -9.84 -9.73
C THR A 25 -6.34 -9.66 -9.72
N ARG A 26 -6.84 -8.46 -9.37
CA ARG A 26 -8.26 -8.08 -9.44
C ARG A 26 -8.41 -6.58 -9.68
N TYR A 27 -9.60 -6.18 -10.11
CA TYR A 27 -9.95 -4.77 -10.20
C TYR A 27 -9.98 -4.15 -8.79
N VAL A 28 -9.23 -3.06 -8.64
CA VAL A 28 -9.20 -2.22 -7.45
C VAL A 28 -9.60 -0.82 -7.90
N ALA A 29 -10.51 -0.18 -7.17
CA ALA A 29 -10.98 1.14 -7.52
C ALA A 29 -9.78 2.12 -7.62
N PRO A 30 -9.77 3.04 -8.58
CA PRO A 30 -8.65 3.96 -8.78
C PRO A 30 -8.36 4.82 -7.54
N GLY A 31 -9.40 5.20 -6.77
CA GLY A 31 -9.21 5.91 -5.50
C GLY A 31 -8.48 5.07 -4.44
N THR A 32 -8.67 3.75 -4.45
CA THR A 32 -7.97 2.83 -3.54
C THR A 32 -6.54 2.56 -4.02
N LEU A 33 -6.32 2.44 -5.33
CA LEU A 33 -4.99 2.31 -5.91
C LEU A 33 -4.11 3.51 -5.51
N LYS A 34 -4.63 4.72 -5.67
CA LYS A 34 -3.92 5.95 -5.30
C LYS A 34 -3.50 5.97 -3.83
N LYS A 35 -4.41 5.60 -2.91
CA LYS A 35 -4.09 5.48 -1.47
C LYS A 35 -2.99 4.46 -1.18
N VAL A 36 -2.99 3.33 -1.89
CA VAL A 36 -1.96 2.30 -1.73
C VAL A 36 -0.61 2.80 -2.27
N GLU A 37 -0.60 3.51 -3.39
CA GLU A 37 0.60 4.15 -3.95
C GLU A 37 1.17 5.21 -3.00
N GLU A 38 0.34 6.13 -2.51
CA GLU A 38 0.70 7.15 -1.52
C GLU A 38 1.29 6.50 -0.25
N ALA A 39 0.65 5.45 0.28
CA ALA A 39 1.14 4.72 1.44
C ALA A 39 2.48 4.01 1.20
N ILE A 40 2.73 3.51 -0.02
CA ILE A 40 4.02 2.89 -0.38
C ILE A 40 5.11 3.96 -0.43
N GLU A 41 4.84 5.12 -1.01
CA GLU A 41 5.78 6.24 -1.05
C GLU A 41 6.11 6.72 0.35
N GLU A 42 5.10 7.02 1.17
CA GLU A 42 5.26 7.47 2.55
C GLU A 42 6.06 6.45 3.40
N SER A 43 5.78 5.15 3.22
CA SER A 43 6.51 4.09 3.91
C SER A 43 7.98 3.98 3.48
N LYS A 44 8.31 4.31 2.22
CA LYS A 44 9.71 4.37 1.76
C LYS A 44 10.43 5.58 2.36
N PHE A 45 9.79 6.73 2.41
CA PHE A 45 10.35 7.94 3.01
C PHE A 45 10.66 7.76 4.49
N GLN A 46 9.74 7.22 5.29
CA GLN A 46 9.97 6.97 6.72
C GLN A 46 11.20 6.09 7.00
N LYS A 47 11.60 5.23 6.05
CA LYS A 47 12.76 4.35 6.20
C LYS A 47 14.09 4.94 5.80
N ILE A 48 14.11 5.96 4.94
CA ILE A 48 15.37 6.60 4.53
C ILE A 48 15.93 7.46 5.68
N TYR A 49 15.06 7.90 6.60
CA TYR A 49 15.42 8.72 7.76
C TYR A 49 15.52 7.93 9.08
N GLN A 50 15.50 6.59 9.03
CA GLN A 50 15.62 5.71 10.19
C GLN A 50 16.85 4.82 10.06
#